data_AF-A0A938B570-F1
#
_entry.id   AF-A0A938B570-F1
#
_cell.length_a   1.000
_cell.length_b   1.000
_cell.length_c   1.000
_cell.angle_alpha   90.00
_cell.angle_beta   90.00
_cell.angle_gamma   90.00
#
_symmetry.space_group_name_H-M   'P 1'
#
loop_
_entity.id
_entity.type
_entity.pdbx_description
1 polymer ?
#
loop_
_entity_poly.entity_id
_entity_poly.type
_entity_poly.pdbx_seq_one_letter_code
_entity_poly.pdbx_strand_id
1 'polypeptide(L)'
;LKDLSASVWVWHHDSVSGSRNGGWQIRKIIDIPAEPADPDTLPPLLQGFKAVPPLITDLNLSLDDRFLYVSCWGTGEMRQYDVSDPFAPKLTGSVHLGGIVRHAEHPARPGIGLNGGPQMVELSRDGRRVYFTNSLYAPWDAQFYPEGIRGWMVKLDAGAQGGLQIDPNFFLECDELRPHQIHLQGGDASSDSYCYP
;
A
#
# COMPACT_ATOMS: atom_id res chain seq x y z
N LEU A 1 -1.22 17.58 -12.23
CA LEU A 1 -1.75 16.30 -11.70
C LEU A 1 -1.03 15.08 -12.26
N LYS A 2 -0.79 14.98 -13.58
CA LYS A 2 -0.11 13.81 -14.17
C LYS A 2 1.29 13.57 -13.58
N ASP A 3 2.03 14.63 -13.25
CA ASP A 3 3.38 14.55 -12.68
C ASP A 3 3.44 14.18 -11.18
N LEU A 4 2.27 14.05 -10.52
CA LEU A 4 2.14 13.58 -9.13
C LEU A 4 1.54 12.18 -9.03
N SER A 5 1.38 11.49 -10.17
CA SER A 5 0.96 10.09 -10.17
C SER A 5 2.04 9.19 -9.58
N ALA A 6 1.62 8.03 -9.08
CA ALA A 6 2.54 6.94 -8.76
C ALA A 6 2.27 5.76 -9.71
N SER A 7 3.29 4.95 -9.96
CA SER A 7 3.19 3.85 -10.91
C SER A 7 3.90 2.60 -10.43
N VAL A 8 3.35 1.45 -10.81
CA VAL A 8 3.97 0.14 -10.62
C VAL A 8 4.45 -0.37 -11.97
N TRP A 9 5.66 -0.92 -11.98
CA TRP A 9 6.34 -1.42 -13.17
C TRP A 9 6.65 -2.91 -13.00
N VAL A 10 6.37 -3.70 -14.02
CA VAL A 10 6.85 -5.07 -14.11
C VAL A 10 8.18 -5.07 -14.82
N TRP A 11 9.16 -5.78 -14.26
CA TRP A 11 10.41 -6.12 -14.93
C TRP A 11 10.40 -7.63 -15.20
N HIS A 12 10.84 -8.03 -16.39
CA HIS A 12 10.89 -9.45 -16.75
C HIS A 12 12.06 -9.71 -17.69
N HIS A 13 12.58 -10.93 -17.65
CA HIS A 13 13.62 -11.37 -18.57
C HIS A 13 12.97 -12.11 -19.74
N ASP A 14 13.15 -11.60 -20.96
CA ASP A 14 12.63 -12.24 -22.17
C ASP A 14 13.53 -13.41 -22.59
N SER A 15 13.52 -14.49 -21.81
CA SER A 15 14.11 -15.75 -22.26
C SER A 15 13.04 -16.53 -23.03
N VAL A 16 13.09 -16.46 -24.36
CA VAL A 16 12.54 -17.54 -25.19
C VAL A 16 13.16 -18.84 -24.68
N SER A 17 12.31 -19.79 -24.27
CA SER A 17 12.68 -21.04 -23.59
C SER A 17 14.02 -21.62 -24.10
N GLY A 18 15.08 -21.49 -23.31
CA GLY A 18 16.41 -22.08 -23.59
C GLY A 18 17.48 -21.17 -24.20
N SER A 19 17.20 -19.91 -24.54
CA SER A 19 18.23 -18.96 -25.00
C SER A 19 18.77 -18.11 -23.85
N ARG A 20 20.09 -18.10 -23.65
CA ARG A 20 20.79 -17.18 -22.72
C ARG A 20 20.89 -15.74 -23.27
N ASN A 21 20.37 -15.48 -24.47
CA ASN A 21 20.46 -14.18 -25.14
C ASN A 21 19.20 -13.32 -24.95
N GLY A 22 18.38 -13.62 -23.94
CA GLY A 22 17.25 -12.78 -23.55
C GLY A 22 17.70 -11.43 -22.98
N GLY A 23 16.84 -10.42 -23.08
CA GLY A 23 17.08 -9.09 -22.51
C GLY A 23 16.11 -8.80 -21.37
N TRP A 24 16.55 -7.99 -20.40
CA TRP A 24 15.66 -7.43 -19.39
C TRP A 24 14.74 -6.37 -20.01
N GLN A 25 13.46 -6.49 -19.72
CA GLN A 25 12.41 -5.56 -20.13
C GLN A 25 11.77 -4.94 -18.89
N ILE A 26 11.24 -3.73 -19.05
CA ILE A 26 10.45 -3.06 -18.01
C ILE A 26 9.21 -2.41 -18.64
N ARG A 27 8.05 -2.55 -18.00
CA ARG A 27 6.78 -1.99 -18.47
C ARG A 27 5.98 -1.42 -17.32
N LYS A 28 5.45 -0.20 -17.49
CA LYS A 28 4.47 0.37 -16.57
C LYS A 28 3.15 -0.40 -16.69
N ILE A 29 2.65 -0.92 -15.58
CA ILE A 29 1.46 -1.78 -15.53
C ILE A 29 0.32 -1.19 -14.68
N ILE A 30 0.64 -0.32 -13.73
CA ILE A 30 -0.35 0.42 -12.92
C ILE A 30 0.04 1.89 -12.91
N ASP A 31 -0.95 2.77 -13.05
CA ASP A 31 -0.82 4.22 -12.99
C ASP A 31 -1.93 4.76 -12.08
N ILE A 32 -1.57 5.30 -10.92
CA ILE A 32 -2.50 5.84 -9.94
C ILE A 32 -2.36 7.37 -9.94
N PRO A 33 -3.40 8.13 -10.33
CA PRO A 33 -3.32 9.58 -10.38
C PRO A 33 -3.36 10.20 -8.98
N ALA A 34 -2.81 11.42 -8.86
CA ALA A 34 -3.05 12.27 -7.69
C ALA A 34 -4.53 12.70 -7.62
N GLU A 35 -5.04 12.84 -6.39
CA GLU A 35 -6.40 13.31 -6.12
C GLU A 35 -6.37 14.84 -5.95
N PRO A 36 -7.18 15.62 -6.69
CA PRO A 36 -7.31 17.06 -6.46
C PRO A 36 -7.81 17.35 -5.04
N ALA A 37 -7.29 18.40 -4.41
CA ALA A 37 -7.68 18.80 -3.07
C ALA A 37 -7.61 20.32 -2.89
N ASP A 38 -8.40 20.84 -1.95
CA ASP A 38 -8.35 22.23 -1.55
C ASP A 38 -7.00 22.53 -0.86
N PRO A 39 -6.20 23.51 -1.32
CA PRO A 39 -4.95 23.90 -0.68
C PRO A 39 -5.04 24.13 0.83
N ASP A 40 -6.18 24.60 1.34
CA ASP A 40 -6.34 24.89 2.77
C ASP A 40 -6.43 23.60 3.61
N THR A 41 -6.69 22.46 2.96
CA THR A 41 -6.70 21.12 3.59
C THR A 41 -5.38 20.37 3.43
N LEU A 42 -4.40 20.95 2.73
CA LEU A 42 -3.13 20.31 2.41
C LEU A 42 -2.01 20.77 3.36
N PRO A 43 -1.04 19.88 3.68
CA PRO A 43 0.18 20.28 4.35
C PRO A 43 0.95 21.29 3.48
N PRO A 44 1.78 22.17 4.07
CA PRO A 44 2.49 23.24 3.33
C PRO A 44 3.24 22.75 2.09
N LEU A 45 3.83 21.55 2.17
CA LEU A 45 4.55 20.92 1.07
C LEU A 45 3.67 20.70 -0.19
N LEU A 46 2.36 20.47 -0.01
CA LEU A 46 1.44 20.08 -1.09
C LEU A 46 0.53 21.20 -1.59
N GLN A 47 0.43 22.33 -0.88
CA GLN A 47 -0.51 23.42 -1.20
C GLN A 47 -0.33 23.97 -2.62
N GLY A 48 0.91 24.15 -3.06
CA GLY A 48 1.22 24.65 -4.41
C GLY A 48 0.75 23.72 -5.54
N PHE A 49 0.58 22.44 -5.25
CA PHE A 49 0.14 21.43 -6.21
C PHE A 49 -1.37 21.25 -6.25
N LYS A 50 -2.09 21.67 -5.20
CA LYS A 50 -3.56 21.57 -5.07
C LYS A 50 -4.05 20.12 -5.23
N ALA A 51 -3.25 19.17 -4.77
CA ALA A 51 -3.51 17.74 -4.94
C ALA A 51 -2.74 16.90 -3.93
N VAL A 52 -3.29 15.73 -3.63
CA VAL A 52 -2.67 14.67 -2.85
C VAL A 52 -2.11 13.61 -3.80
N PRO A 53 -0.79 13.42 -3.90
CA PRO A 53 -0.23 12.27 -4.59
C PRO A 53 -0.59 10.97 -3.84
N PRO A 54 -0.81 9.83 -4.54
CA PRO A 54 -1.05 8.55 -3.87
C PRO A 54 0.13 8.12 -3.00
N LEU A 55 1.37 8.46 -3.41
CA LEU A 55 2.61 8.06 -2.73
C LEU A 55 2.64 6.55 -2.47
N ILE A 56 2.83 5.75 -3.54
CA ILE A 56 3.05 4.31 -3.39
C ILE A 56 4.39 4.10 -2.68
N THR A 57 4.36 3.71 -1.41
CA THR A 57 5.57 3.52 -0.59
C THR A 57 5.94 2.06 -0.40
N ASP A 58 4.98 1.15 -0.53
CA ASP A 58 5.21 -0.28 -0.37
C ASP A 58 4.30 -1.13 -1.27
N LEU A 59 4.78 -2.32 -1.59
CA LEU A 59 4.13 -3.32 -2.44
C LEU A 59 4.39 -4.72 -1.86
N ASN A 60 3.37 -5.58 -1.83
CA ASN A 60 3.56 -6.96 -1.41
C ASN A 60 2.70 -7.92 -2.26
N LEU A 61 3.27 -9.06 -2.64
CA LEU A 61 2.67 -10.03 -3.56
C LEU A 61 2.27 -11.28 -2.77
N SER A 62 1.04 -11.78 -2.95
CA SER A 62 0.62 -13.02 -2.30
C SER A 62 1.47 -14.20 -2.77
N LEU A 63 1.68 -15.19 -1.89
CA LEU A 63 2.54 -16.36 -2.19
C LEU A 63 2.04 -17.24 -3.35
N ASP A 64 0.79 -17.08 -3.78
CA ASP A 64 0.23 -17.75 -4.97
C ASP A 64 0.41 -16.91 -6.25
N ASP A 65 1.21 -15.83 -6.19
CA ASP A 65 1.51 -14.87 -7.26
C ASP A 65 0.28 -14.21 -7.91
N ARG A 66 -0.87 -14.26 -7.24
CA ARG A 66 -2.15 -13.82 -7.82
C ARG A 66 -2.54 -12.40 -7.47
N PHE A 67 -2.24 -11.92 -6.26
CA PHE A 67 -2.69 -10.62 -5.79
C PHE A 67 -1.53 -9.73 -5.34
N LEU A 68 -1.44 -8.55 -5.95
CA LEU A 68 -0.53 -7.48 -5.57
C LEU A 68 -1.26 -6.46 -4.69
N TYR A 69 -0.70 -6.16 -3.54
CA TYR A 69 -1.19 -5.14 -2.61
C TYR A 69 -0.35 -3.88 -2.72
N VAL A 70 -1.00 -2.72 -2.74
CA VAL A 70 -0.37 -1.42 -3.03
C VAL A 70 -0.77 -0.42 -1.96
N SER A 71 0.22 0.05 -1.21
CA SER A 71 0.05 1.06 -0.15
C SER A 71 0.14 2.47 -0.71
N CYS A 72 -0.99 3.16 -0.86
CA CYS A 72 -1.04 4.58 -1.23
C CYS A 72 -1.06 5.44 0.04
N TRP A 73 0.12 5.73 0.58
CA TRP A 73 0.30 6.40 1.87
C TRP A 73 -0.25 7.83 1.90
N GLY A 74 -0.19 8.54 0.78
CA GLY A 74 -0.67 9.92 0.68
C GLY A 74 -2.19 10.01 0.62
N THR A 75 -2.83 9.25 -0.27
CA THR A 75 -4.31 9.27 -0.43
C THR A 75 -5.03 8.44 0.65
N GLY A 76 -4.31 7.63 1.42
CA GLY A 76 -4.89 6.82 2.48
C GLY A 76 -5.64 5.62 1.95
N GLU A 77 -5.09 4.93 0.94
CA GLU A 77 -5.77 3.85 0.23
C GLU A 77 -4.88 2.60 0.15
N MET A 78 -5.43 1.45 0.55
CA MET A 78 -4.83 0.14 0.32
C MET A 78 -5.57 -0.50 -0.86
N ARG A 79 -4.84 -0.80 -1.94
CA ARG A 79 -5.41 -1.42 -3.14
C ARG A 79 -4.95 -2.87 -3.28
N GLN A 80 -5.83 -3.69 -3.83
CA GLN A 80 -5.53 -5.06 -4.24
C GLN A 80 -5.77 -5.17 -5.75
N TYR A 81 -4.76 -5.70 -6.45
CA TYR A 81 -4.82 -5.99 -7.87
C TYR A 81 -4.68 -7.49 -8.12
N ASP A 82 -5.56 -8.08 -8.91
CA ASP A 82 -5.33 -9.39 -9.52
C ASP A 82 -4.27 -9.23 -10.62
N VAL A 83 -3.15 -9.93 -10.45
CA VAL A 83 -1.98 -9.94 -11.33
C VAL A 83 -1.73 -11.32 -11.94
N SER A 84 -2.78 -12.17 -12.04
CA SER A 84 -2.71 -13.45 -12.77
C SER A 84 -2.19 -13.28 -14.20
N ASP A 85 -2.47 -12.13 -14.81
CA ASP A 85 -1.67 -11.59 -15.92
C ASP A 85 -0.82 -10.43 -15.39
N PRO A 86 0.52 -10.61 -15.24
CA PRO A 86 1.39 -9.59 -14.67
C PRO A 86 1.54 -8.36 -15.58
N PHE A 87 1.11 -8.43 -16.85
CA PHE A 87 1.17 -7.32 -17.80
C PHE A 87 -0.15 -6.54 -17.91
N ALA A 88 -1.22 -7.04 -17.29
CA ALA A 88 -2.53 -6.40 -17.28
C ALA A 88 -3.24 -6.54 -15.91
N PRO A 89 -2.69 -5.92 -14.84
CA PRO A 89 -3.28 -5.95 -13.50
C PRO A 89 -4.72 -5.42 -13.48
N LYS A 90 -5.58 -6.04 -12.66
CA LYS A 90 -6.98 -5.64 -12.49
C LYS A 90 -7.26 -5.28 -11.04
N LEU A 91 -7.74 -4.06 -10.78
CA LEU A 91 -8.15 -3.65 -9.44
C LEU A 91 -9.35 -4.52 -8.98
N THR A 92 -9.19 -5.23 -7.88
CA THR A 92 -10.22 -6.14 -7.33
C THR A 92 -10.67 -5.75 -5.92
N GLY A 93 -9.89 -4.95 -5.20
CA GLY A 93 -10.24 -4.44 -3.88
C GLY A 93 -9.60 -3.08 -3.60
N SER A 94 -10.30 -2.26 -2.82
CA SER A 94 -9.79 -0.97 -2.33
C SER A 94 -10.42 -0.68 -0.98
N VAL A 95 -9.60 -0.20 -0.04
CA VAL A 95 -10.01 0.23 1.29
C VAL A 95 -9.33 1.55 1.60
N HIS A 96 -10.10 2.49 2.17
CA HIS A 96 -9.57 3.76 2.63
C HIS A 96 -9.39 3.75 4.15
N LEU A 97 -8.19 4.08 4.62
CA LEU A 97 -7.85 4.26 6.04
C LEU A 97 -6.80 5.37 6.15
N GLY A 98 -7.05 6.39 6.96
CA GLY A 98 -6.21 7.58 7.05
C GLY A 98 -6.19 8.40 5.75
N GLY A 99 -5.01 8.84 5.34
CA GLY A 99 -4.75 9.73 4.20
C GLY A 99 -4.68 11.20 4.59
N ILE A 100 -3.93 11.97 3.80
CA ILE A 100 -3.63 13.40 4.07
C ILE A 100 -4.89 14.26 4.15
N VAL A 101 -5.85 14.04 3.25
CA VAL A 101 -7.11 14.80 3.22
C VAL A 101 -8.26 13.98 3.78
N ARG A 102 -8.28 12.68 3.50
CA ARG A 102 -9.43 11.82 3.77
C ARG A 102 -9.62 11.53 5.25
N HIS A 103 -8.53 11.37 5.99
CA HIS A 103 -8.54 10.97 7.40
C HIS A 103 -9.53 9.83 7.68
N ALA A 104 -9.61 8.82 6.80
CA ALA A 104 -10.60 7.77 6.91
C ALA A 104 -10.47 7.03 8.24
N GLU A 105 -11.60 6.87 8.93
CA GLU A 105 -11.67 6.24 10.24
C GLU A 105 -11.56 4.71 10.17
N HIS A 106 -11.10 4.11 11.25
CA HIS A 106 -11.25 2.68 11.46
C HIS A 106 -12.60 2.38 12.13
N PRO A 107 -13.30 1.27 11.78
CA PRO A 107 -14.58 0.91 12.42
C PRO A 107 -14.51 0.76 13.95
N ALA A 108 -13.33 0.40 14.48
CA ALA A 108 -13.09 0.34 15.94
C ALA A 108 -13.02 1.72 16.62
N ARG A 109 -12.91 2.81 15.85
CA ARG A 109 -12.75 4.19 16.33
C ARG A 109 -13.69 5.15 15.58
N PRO A 110 -15.02 4.94 15.69
CA PRO A 110 -16.00 5.76 14.98
C PRO A 110 -15.90 7.23 15.40
N GLY A 111 -15.96 8.14 14.44
CA GLY A 111 -15.85 9.59 14.63
C GLY A 111 -14.42 10.09 14.80
N ILE A 112 -13.40 9.22 14.73
CA ILE A 112 -12.01 9.59 14.92
C ILE A 112 -11.24 9.32 13.63
N GLY A 113 -10.94 10.41 12.91
CA GLY A 113 -10.12 10.34 11.71
C GLY A 113 -8.69 9.90 12.02
N LEU A 114 -8.21 8.92 11.26
CA LEU A 114 -6.82 8.47 11.38
C LEU A 114 -5.88 9.40 10.63
N ASN A 115 -4.67 9.56 11.13
CA ASN A 115 -3.60 10.22 10.38
C ASN A 115 -2.49 9.22 10.00
N GLY A 116 -1.62 9.62 9.07
CA GLY A 116 -0.89 8.66 8.25
C GLY A 116 -1.81 7.98 7.23
N GLY A 117 -1.28 7.03 6.48
CA GLY A 117 -2.04 6.18 5.57
C GLY A 117 -1.41 4.79 5.50
N PRO A 118 -1.90 3.89 4.65
CA PRO A 118 -1.27 2.59 4.46
C PRO A 118 0.19 2.77 4.03
N GLN A 119 1.13 2.18 4.78
CA GLN A 119 2.56 2.27 4.53
C GLN A 119 3.14 0.86 4.36
N MET A 120 3.84 0.29 5.35
CA MET A 120 4.39 -1.07 5.22
C MET A 120 3.25 -2.09 5.27
N VAL A 121 3.17 -2.96 4.28
CA VAL A 121 2.14 -4.00 4.15
C VAL A 121 2.75 -5.39 4.20
N GLU A 122 2.13 -6.28 4.98
CA GLU A 122 2.54 -7.67 5.12
C GLU A 122 1.36 -8.62 4.99
N LEU A 123 1.59 -9.79 4.40
CA LEU A 123 0.56 -10.79 4.11
C LEU A 123 0.79 -12.07 4.89
N SER A 124 -0.28 -12.68 5.38
CA SER A 124 -0.18 -14.06 5.84
C SER A 124 0.09 -15.00 4.68
N ARG A 125 0.84 -16.08 4.93
CA ARG A 125 1.23 -17.08 3.91
C ARG A 125 0.06 -17.70 3.14
N ASP A 126 -1.12 -17.80 3.75
CA ASP A 126 -2.34 -18.29 3.09
C ASP A 126 -3.08 -17.23 2.27
N GLY A 127 -2.55 -16.00 2.18
CA GLY A 127 -3.09 -14.88 1.40
C GLY A 127 -4.38 -14.27 1.95
N ARG A 128 -4.86 -14.68 3.13
CA ARG A 128 -6.19 -14.29 3.66
C ARG A 128 -6.18 -13.05 4.53
N ARG A 129 -5.03 -12.66 5.07
CA ARG A 129 -4.89 -11.53 5.99
C ARG A 129 -3.81 -10.59 5.48
N VAL A 130 -4.16 -9.31 5.44
CA VAL A 130 -3.27 -8.22 5.07
C VAL A 130 -3.11 -7.36 6.32
N TYR A 131 -1.89 -7.12 6.75
CA TYR A 131 -1.58 -6.21 7.83
C TYR A 131 -0.84 -5.02 7.29
N PHE A 132 -1.07 -3.82 7.84
CA PHE A 132 -0.23 -2.69 7.51
C PHE A 132 -0.13 -1.67 8.63
N THR A 133 0.94 -0.89 8.58
CA THR A 133 1.25 0.21 9.50
C THR A 133 1.30 1.54 8.74
N ASN A 134 1.49 2.65 9.44
CA ASN A 134 1.22 3.98 8.88
C ASN A 134 2.37 5.00 8.88
N SER A 135 3.55 4.67 9.41
CA SER A 135 4.70 5.58 9.40
C SER A 135 5.69 5.23 8.28
N LEU A 136 6.23 6.25 7.62
CA LEU A 136 7.23 6.10 6.56
C LEU A 136 8.65 6.36 7.08
N TYR A 137 8.94 7.59 7.46
CA TYR A 137 10.27 7.98 7.90
C TYR A 137 10.14 9.30 8.64
N ALA A 138 10.72 9.41 9.84
CA ALA A 138 10.33 10.48 10.76
C ALA A 138 10.39 11.92 10.20
N PRO A 139 11.44 12.32 9.45
CA PRO A 139 11.46 13.61 8.74
C PRO A 139 10.38 13.77 7.66
N TRP A 140 10.04 12.72 6.93
CA TRP A 140 9.02 12.77 5.87
C TRP A 140 7.62 12.78 6.48
N ASP A 141 7.38 11.96 7.51
CA ASP A 141 6.16 11.98 8.30
C ASP A 141 5.82 13.42 8.73
N ALA A 142 6.80 14.17 9.25
CA ALA A 142 6.60 15.55 9.69
C ALA A 142 6.29 16.55 8.57
N GLN A 143 6.66 16.24 7.32
CA GLN A 143 6.36 17.11 6.17
C GLN A 143 4.96 16.87 5.60
N PHE A 144 4.54 15.60 5.54
CA PHE A 144 3.24 15.22 4.97
C PHE A 144 2.11 15.21 6.01
N TYR A 145 2.44 14.95 7.28
CA TYR A 145 1.54 14.93 8.43
C TYR A 145 2.13 15.82 9.55
N PRO A 146 2.06 17.15 9.40
CA PRO A 146 2.72 18.11 10.29
C PRO A 146 2.21 18.09 11.74
N GLU A 147 1.02 17.53 11.98
CA GLU A 147 0.47 17.25 13.31
C GLU A 147 1.15 16.07 14.02
N GLY A 148 2.02 15.34 13.31
CA GLY A 148 2.76 14.18 13.81
C GLY A 148 1.95 12.88 13.71
N ILE A 149 2.60 11.80 13.27
CA ILE A 149 1.95 10.48 13.11
C ILE A 149 1.63 9.87 14.47
N ARG A 150 0.35 9.49 14.65
CA ARG A 150 -0.08 8.56 15.71
C ARG A 150 0.03 7.15 15.15
N GLY A 151 0.91 6.33 15.73
CA GLY A 151 1.22 5.01 15.19
C GLY A 151 0.06 4.03 15.34
N TRP A 152 -0.26 3.31 14.27
CA TRP A 152 -1.25 2.23 14.31
C TRP A 152 -0.91 1.09 13.36
N MET A 153 -1.49 -0.08 13.66
CA MET A 153 -1.48 -1.27 12.81
C MET A 153 -2.91 -1.80 12.69
N VAL A 154 -3.29 -2.18 11.47
CA VAL A 154 -4.60 -2.73 11.17
C VAL A 154 -4.49 -4.09 10.49
N LYS A 155 -5.62 -4.80 10.40
CA LYS A 155 -5.75 -6.01 9.59
C LYS A 155 -6.92 -5.86 8.63
N LEU A 156 -6.72 -6.27 7.38
CA LEU A 156 -7.78 -6.53 6.42
C LEU A 156 -7.92 -8.04 6.20
N ASP A 157 -9.15 -8.49 6.00
CA ASP A 157 -9.44 -9.82 5.47
C ASP A 157 -9.53 -9.72 3.94
N ALA A 158 -8.79 -10.59 3.24
CA ALA A 158 -8.74 -10.65 1.79
C ALA A 158 -9.61 -11.80 1.24
N GLY A 159 -10.45 -11.48 0.27
CA GLY A 159 -11.32 -12.46 -0.39
C GLY A 159 -10.55 -13.37 -1.34
N ALA A 160 -10.90 -14.66 -1.38
CA ALA A 160 -10.25 -15.64 -2.26
C ALA A 160 -10.43 -15.35 -3.77
N GLN A 161 -11.38 -14.50 -4.15
CA GLN A 161 -11.61 -14.04 -5.52
C GLN A 161 -11.31 -12.54 -5.70
N GLY A 162 -10.51 -11.99 -4.79
CA GLY A 162 -10.32 -10.56 -4.64
C GLY A 162 -11.35 -9.93 -3.71
N GLY A 163 -11.12 -8.67 -3.38
CA GLY A 163 -11.84 -7.91 -2.38
C GLY A 163 -11.04 -7.78 -1.08
N LEU A 164 -11.23 -6.64 -0.43
CA LEU A 164 -10.61 -6.27 0.84
C LEU A 164 -11.69 -5.81 1.80
N GLN A 165 -11.61 -6.26 3.05
CA GLN A 165 -12.49 -5.81 4.12
C GLN A 165 -11.67 -5.48 5.36
N ILE A 166 -11.91 -4.33 5.99
CA ILE A 166 -11.30 -3.99 7.28
C ILE A 166 -11.84 -4.95 8.34
N ASP A 167 -10.95 -5.56 9.15
CA ASP A 167 -11.38 -6.30 10.34
C ASP A 167 -11.71 -5.30 11.45
N PRO A 168 -13.00 -5.14 11.83
CA PRO A 168 -13.39 -4.18 12.86
C PRO A 168 -12.84 -4.52 14.26
N ASN A 169 -12.35 -5.74 14.48
CA ASN A 169 -11.88 -6.23 15.78
C ASN A 169 -10.36 -6.13 15.93
N PHE A 170 -9.62 -5.82 14.86
CA PHE A 170 -8.16 -5.71 14.90
C PHE A 170 -7.71 -4.28 14.62
N PHE A 171 -7.40 -3.56 15.69
CA PHE A 171 -6.81 -2.23 15.63
C PHE A 171 -5.80 -2.10 16.77
N LEU A 172 -4.52 -1.96 16.44
CA LEU A 172 -3.46 -1.77 17.41
C LEU A 172 -2.98 -0.34 17.34
N GLU A 173 -3.00 0.35 18.46
CA GLU A 173 -2.39 1.67 18.62
C GLU A 173 -1.01 1.52 19.25
N CYS A 174 -0.09 2.36 18.81
CA CYS A 174 1.30 2.31 19.22
C CYS A 174 1.70 3.62 19.89
N ASP A 175 0.96 4.11 20.88
CA ASP A 175 1.26 5.30 21.71
C ASP A 175 2.15 6.36 21.01
N GLU A 176 3.35 6.63 21.54
CA GLU A 176 4.35 7.55 20.95
C GLU A 176 5.26 6.88 19.92
N LEU A 177 5.07 5.59 19.66
CA LEU A 177 5.84 4.79 18.73
C LEU A 177 5.27 4.89 17.32
N ARG A 178 6.14 4.65 16.34
CA ARG A 178 5.80 4.65 14.92
C ARG A 178 6.08 3.27 14.34
N PRO A 179 5.06 2.40 14.24
CA PRO A 179 5.24 1.06 13.72
C PRO A 179 5.59 1.15 12.22
N HIS A 180 6.42 0.22 11.77
CA HIS A 180 6.95 0.20 10.41
C HIS A 180 6.79 -1.21 9.83
N GLN A 181 7.88 -1.93 9.54
CA GLN A 181 7.80 -3.28 8.98
C GLN A 181 7.19 -4.28 9.97
N ILE A 182 6.38 -5.20 9.45
CA ILE A 182 5.75 -6.30 10.18
C ILE A 182 6.44 -7.60 9.76
N HIS A 183 6.72 -8.48 10.71
CA HIS A 183 7.15 -9.85 10.43
C HIS A 183 6.26 -10.84 11.15
N LEU A 184 5.68 -11.79 10.41
CA LEU A 184 4.80 -12.80 10.99
C LEU A 184 5.63 -14.01 11.44
N GLN A 185 5.28 -14.55 12.61
CA GLN A 185 5.92 -15.74 13.12
C GLN A 185 5.72 -16.92 12.15
N GLY A 186 6.82 -17.56 11.74
CA GLY A 186 6.79 -18.68 10.79
C GLY A 186 6.92 -18.27 9.31
N GLY A 187 7.21 -17.00 9.04
CA GLY A 187 7.41 -16.45 7.70
C GLY A 187 6.14 -15.84 7.12
N ASP A 188 6.33 -14.89 6.22
CA ASP A 188 5.31 -14.09 5.56
C ASP A 188 5.61 -13.98 4.06
N ALA A 189 4.94 -13.05 3.37
CA ALA A 189 5.06 -12.94 1.92
C ALA A 189 6.32 -12.18 1.46
N SER A 190 6.96 -11.44 2.37
CA SER A 190 8.18 -10.67 2.05
C SER A 190 9.45 -11.18 2.73
N SER A 191 9.35 -12.10 3.70
CA SER A 191 10.50 -12.60 4.47
C SER A 191 11.31 -13.71 3.80
N ASP A 192 10.71 -14.47 2.88
CA ASP A 192 11.27 -15.73 2.37
C ASP A 192 11.37 -15.76 0.84
N SER A 193 12.31 -16.56 0.34
CA SER A 193 12.42 -16.92 -1.07
C SER A 193 12.55 -18.43 -1.22
N TYR A 194 12.01 -18.98 -2.30
CA TYR A 194 11.86 -20.43 -2.50
C TYR A 194 12.75 -20.92 -3.66
N CYS A 195 13.32 -22.11 -3.51
CA CYS A 195 14.16 -22.75 -4.54
C CYS A 195 13.44 -23.85 -5.33
N TYR A 196 12.15 -24.07 -5.07
CA TYR A 196 11.32 -25.08 -5.73
C TYR A 196 10.03 -24.41 -6.24
N PRO A 197 9.63 -24.67 -7.50
CA PRO A 197 8.37 -24.18 -8.05
C PRO A 197 7.16 -24.92 -7.50
#